data_AF-A0A534QGR9-F1
#
_entry.id   AF-A0A534QGR9-F1
#
_cell.length_a   1.000
_cell.length_b   1.000
_cell.length_c   1.000
_cell.angle_alpha   90.00
_cell.angle_beta   90.00
_cell.angle_gamma   90.00
#
_symmetry.space_group_name_H-M   'P 1'
#
loop_
_entity.id
_entity.type
_entity.pdbx_description
1 polymer ?
#
loop_
_entity_poly.entity_id
_entity_poly.type
_entity_poly.pdbx_seq_one_letter_code
_entity_poly.pdbx_strand_id
1 'polypeptide(L)'
;MKGVRAWLASSVLGLALATPAAAEPERLNRLNLRFNQWLLEHALEPMARGYNFVVPKWGQRRVIAFMGNLDGPRDILNSLAQAKVRRAGVHSGRLLVNTTAGVVGLFDVAGDYLHWTAAPETFDETLGVWRLPPGTYLILPMLGDFCTRSLVGWTVDGVLNPLSWVPGPPVAATAGGYL
;
A
#
# COMPACT_ATOMS: atom_id res chain seq x y z
N MET A 1 -18.85 4.52 22.87
CA MET A 1 -18.80 5.20 21.56
C MET A 1 -18.47 4.19 20.46
N LYS A 2 -19.47 3.46 19.94
CA LYS A 2 -19.28 2.32 19.00
C LYS A 2 -19.81 2.58 17.57
N GLY A 3 -20.40 3.74 17.31
CA GLY A 3 -21.15 4.02 16.07
C GLY A 3 -20.37 4.71 14.94
N VAL A 4 -19.24 5.37 15.21
CA VAL A 4 -18.50 6.15 14.19
C VAL A 4 -17.68 5.25 13.26
N ARG A 5 -17.22 4.09 13.74
CA ARG A 5 -16.40 3.14 12.95
C ARG A 5 -17.19 2.42 11.86
N ALA A 6 -18.48 2.17 12.11
CA ALA A 6 -19.38 1.53 11.14
C ALA A 6 -19.74 2.49 9.99
N TRP A 7 -19.83 3.79 10.26
CA TRP A 7 -20.17 4.79 9.26
C TRP A 7 -19.07 4.96 8.21
N LEU A 8 -17.80 5.02 8.61
CA LEU A 8 -16.69 5.15 7.65
C LEU A 8 -16.54 3.90 6.76
N ALA A 9 -16.77 2.70 7.31
CA ALA A 9 -16.72 1.46 6.53
C ALA A 9 -17.88 1.36 5.51
N SER A 10 -19.09 1.80 5.88
CA SER A 10 -20.24 1.80 4.97
C SER A 10 -20.16 2.88 3.89
N SER A 11 -19.56 4.04 4.17
CA SER A 11 -19.35 5.09 3.16
C SER A 11 -18.32 4.69 2.11
N VAL A 12 -17.27 3.97 2.49
CA VAL A 12 -16.26 3.43 1.55
C VAL A 12 -16.87 2.34 0.67
N LEU A 13 -17.73 1.48 1.22
CA LEU A 13 -18.41 0.44 0.45
C LEU A 13 -19.50 0.99 -0.49
N GLY A 14 -20.22 2.05 -0.08
CA GLY A 14 -21.21 2.73 -0.90
C GLY A 14 -20.61 3.44 -2.12
N LEU A 15 -19.36 3.92 -2.01
CA LEU A 15 -18.62 4.51 -3.12
C LEU A 15 -18.14 3.46 -4.14
N ALA A 16 -18.06 2.19 -3.74
CA ALA A 16 -17.60 1.09 -4.61
C ALA A 16 -18.68 0.55 -5.56
N LEU A 17 -19.97 0.86 -5.32
CA LEU A 17 -21.11 0.38 -6.13
C LEU A 17 -21.64 1.39 -7.16
N ALA A 18 -21.07 2.60 -7.24
CA ALA A 18 -21.48 3.60 -8.22
C ALA A 18 -20.76 3.38 -9.57
N THR A 19 -21.36 2.57 -10.44
CA THR A 19 -21.04 2.53 -11.87
C THR A 19 -21.54 3.81 -12.59
N PRO A 20 -20.99 4.13 -13.77
CA PRO A 20 -20.18 5.31 -14.02
C PRO A 20 -21.02 6.55 -14.35
N ALA A 21 -20.84 7.64 -13.59
CA ALA A 21 -21.09 8.98 -14.11
C ALA A 21 -19.89 9.37 -14.99
N ALA A 22 -19.91 8.91 -16.24
CA ALA A 22 -19.16 9.54 -17.30
C ALA A 22 -19.58 11.01 -17.37
N ALA A 23 -18.60 11.92 -17.38
CA ALA A 23 -18.74 13.38 -17.39
C ALA A 23 -19.06 14.07 -16.04
N GLU A 24 -18.11 14.07 -15.09
CA GLU A 24 -17.77 15.23 -14.21
C GLU A 24 -16.62 15.04 -13.16
N PRO A 25 -15.80 13.96 -13.09
CA PRO A 25 -14.76 13.91 -12.05
C PRO A 25 -13.52 14.75 -12.35
N GLU A 26 -13.35 15.31 -13.57
CA GLU A 26 -12.14 16.06 -13.91
C GLU A 26 -11.93 17.32 -13.07
N ARG A 27 -13.00 18.05 -12.73
CA ARG A 27 -12.87 19.28 -11.92
C ARG A 27 -12.44 18.94 -10.51
N LEU A 28 -13.04 17.90 -9.91
CA LEU A 28 -12.66 17.41 -8.59
C LEU A 28 -11.25 16.82 -8.59
N ASN A 29 -10.91 16.03 -9.60
CA ASN A 29 -9.56 15.46 -9.76
C ASN A 29 -8.51 16.57 -9.90
N ARG A 30 -8.76 17.61 -10.71
CA ARG A 30 -7.85 18.75 -10.84
C ARG A 30 -7.70 19.53 -9.53
N LEU A 31 -8.79 19.73 -8.79
CA LEU A 31 -8.74 20.41 -7.49
C LEU A 31 -7.94 19.58 -6.46
N ASN A 32 -8.22 18.28 -6.38
CA ASN A 32 -7.51 17.38 -5.46
C ASN A 32 -6.05 17.20 -5.86
N LEU A 33 -5.73 17.17 -7.17
CA LEU A 33 -4.37 17.16 -7.66
C LEU A 33 -3.60 18.42 -7.23
N ARG A 34 -4.21 19.61 -7.38
CA ARG A 34 -3.61 20.87 -6.91
C ARG A 34 -3.41 20.87 -5.39
N PHE A 35 -4.38 20.35 -4.64
CA PHE A 35 -4.25 20.21 -3.20
C PHE A 35 -3.12 19.25 -2.82
N ASN A 36 -3.00 18.10 -3.48
CA ASN A 36 -1.94 17.11 -3.24
C ASN A 36 -0.56 17.68 -3.59
N GLN A 37 -0.44 18.40 -4.70
CA GLN A 37 0.79 19.10 -5.07
C GLN A 37 1.18 20.15 -4.02
N TRP A 38 0.22 20.99 -3.60
CA TRP A 38 0.45 21.98 -2.56
C TRP A 38 0.90 21.32 -1.25
N LEU A 39 0.22 20.26 -0.82
CA LEU A 39 0.55 19.51 0.39
C LEU A 39 1.94 18.85 0.29
N LEU A 40 2.28 18.30 -0.88
CA LEU A 40 3.58 17.71 -1.13
C LEU A 40 4.69 18.77 -0.99
N GLU A 41 4.56 19.90 -1.67
CA GLU A 41 5.58 20.96 -1.67
C GLU A 41 5.71 21.67 -0.32
N HIS A 42 4.59 21.91 0.38
CA HIS A 42 4.58 22.76 1.57
C HIS A 42 4.65 22.00 2.89
N ALA A 43 4.26 20.73 2.92
CA ALA A 43 4.28 19.92 4.14
C ALA A 43 5.17 18.68 4.00
N LEU A 44 4.91 17.81 3.02
CA LEU A 44 5.56 16.50 2.97
C LEU A 44 7.04 16.59 2.57
N GLU A 45 7.38 17.41 1.58
CA GLU A 45 8.77 17.60 1.13
C GLU A 45 9.65 18.22 2.22
N PRO A 46 9.29 19.33 2.91
CA PRO A 46 10.11 19.83 4.00
C PRO A 46 10.23 18.84 5.15
N MET A 47 9.16 18.09 5.47
CA MET A 47 9.23 17.00 6.46
C MET A 47 10.18 15.88 6.02
N ALA A 48 10.14 15.47 4.75
CA ALA A 48 11.03 14.46 4.20
C ALA A 48 12.49 14.93 4.20
N ARG A 49 12.75 16.19 3.85
CA ARG A 49 14.09 16.80 3.95
C ARG A 49 14.59 16.83 5.40
N GLY A 50 13.73 17.20 6.35
CA GLY A 50 14.04 17.13 7.79
C GLY A 50 14.34 15.71 8.27
N TYR A 51 13.53 14.73 7.86
CA TYR A 51 13.77 13.32 8.16
C TYR A 51 15.09 12.81 7.57
N ASN A 52 15.39 13.17 6.32
CA ASN A 52 16.66 12.83 5.66
C ASN A 52 17.87 13.51 6.29
N PHE A 53 17.67 14.66 6.92
CA PHE A 53 18.72 15.35 7.66
C PHE A 53 18.99 14.69 9.02
N VAL A 54 17.93 14.28 9.74
CA VAL A 54 18.04 13.73 11.10
C VAL A 54 18.42 12.24 11.09
N VAL A 55 17.84 11.45 10.18
CA VAL A 55 17.97 9.99 10.17
C VAL A 55 19.02 9.57 9.14
N PRO A 56 20.09 8.86 9.55
CA PRO A 56 21.12 8.41 8.63
C PRO A 56 20.59 7.31 7.70
N LYS A 57 21.14 7.26 6.47
CA LYS A 57 20.74 6.29 5.41
C LYS A 57 20.67 4.84 5.89
N TRP A 58 21.53 4.42 6.81
CA TRP A 58 21.51 3.05 7.34
C TRP A 58 20.25 2.75 8.17
N GLY A 59 19.77 3.71 8.95
CA GLY A 59 18.56 3.55 9.76
C GLY A 59 17.31 3.52 8.88
N GLN A 60 17.26 4.42 7.90
CA GLN A 60 16.17 4.47 6.91
C GLN A 60 16.03 3.13 6.17
N ARG A 61 17.13 2.54 5.71
CA ARG A 61 17.13 1.22 5.04
C ARG A 61 16.57 0.11 5.93
N ARG A 62 16.88 0.11 7.22
CA ARG A 62 16.35 -0.90 8.16
C ARG A 62 14.85 -0.77 8.36
N VAL A 63 14.34 0.46 8.44
CA VAL A 63 12.89 0.71 8.54
C VAL A 63 12.20 0.25 7.26
N ILE A 64 12.75 0.57 6.08
CA ILE A 64 12.21 0.13 4.80
C ILE A 64 12.21 -1.41 4.69
N ALA A 65 13.31 -2.07 5.07
CA ALA A 65 13.40 -3.52 5.07
C ALA A 65 12.37 -4.16 6.01
N PHE A 66 12.21 -3.61 7.22
CA PHE A 66 11.25 -4.10 8.20
C PHE A 66 9.80 -3.96 7.71
N MET A 67 9.45 -2.79 7.16
CA MET A 67 8.12 -2.57 6.58
C MET A 67 7.86 -3.48 5.39
N GLY A 68 8.85 -3.67 4.51
CA GLY A 68 8.75 -4.62 3.40
C GLY A 68 8.60 -6.08 3.85
N ASN A 69 9.18 -6.46 4.99
CA ASN A 69 8.99 -7.79 5.56
C ASN A 69 7.57 -7.98 6.12
N LEU A 70 6.99 -6.94 6.74
CA LEU A 70 5.61 -6.95 7.23
C LEU A 70 4.56 -7.01 6.13
N ASP A 71 4.90 -6.52 4.94
CA ASP A 71 4.09 -6.68 3.73
C ASP A 71 4.16 -8.11 3.14
N GLY A 72 5.13 -8.92 3.56
CA GLY A 72 5.34 -10.28 3.05
C GLY A 72 4.11 -11.19 3.05
N PRO A 73 3.32 -11.28 4.15
CA PRO A 73 2.09 -12.07 4.16
C PRO A 73 1.07 -11.65 3.10
N ARG A 74 0.88 -10.33 2.90
CA ARG A 74 0.01 -9.79 1.84
C ARG A 74 0.51 -10.25 0.47
N ASP A 75 1.80 -10.06 0.20
CA ASP A 75 2.39 -10.38 -1.10
C ASP A 75 2.32 -11.89 -1.41
N ILE A 76 2.48 -12.76 -0.40
CA ILE A 76 2.32 -14.21 -0.54
C ILE A 76 0.88 -14.56 -0.92
N LEU A 77 -0.10 -14.02 -0.18
CA LEU A 77 -1.52 -14.29 -0.43
C LEU A 77 -1.96 -13.81 -1.83
N ASN A 78 -1.56 -12.60 -2.22
CA ASN A 78 -1.84 -12.06 -3.54
C ASN A 78 -1.13 -12.85 -4.65
N SER A 79 0.14 -13.22 -4.46
CA SER A 79 0.86 -14.07 -5.42
C SER A 79 0.16 -15.40 -5.66
N LEU A 80 -0.37 -16.03 -4.59
CA LEU A 80 -1.14 -17.28 -4.69
C LEU A 80 -2.49 -17.05 -5.39
N ALA A 81 -3.20 -15.98 -5.04
CA ALA A 81 -4.47 -15.62 -5.66
C ALA A 81 -4.33 -15.29 -7.16
N GLN A 82 -3.15 -14.83 -7.58
CA GLN A 82 -2.79 -14.59 -8.98
C GLN A 82 -2.18 -15.82 -9.69
N ALA A 83 -2.15 -16.99 -9.02
CA ALA A 83 -1.51 -18.22 -9.50
C ALA A 83 0.01 -18.10 -9.82
N LYS A 84 0.70 -17.12 -9.23
CA LYS A 84 2.14 -16.88 -9.39
C LYS A 84 2.95 -17.66 -8.35
N VAL A 85 2.93 -18.99 -8.43
CA VAL A 85 3.57 -19.88 -7.43
C VAL A 85 5.06 -19.58 -7.22
N ARG A 86 5.80 -19.28 -8.30
CA ARG A 86 7.23 -18.91 -8.20
C ARG A 86 7.44 -17.64 -7.39
N ARG A 87 6.59 -16.62 -7.56
CA ARG A 87 6.68 -15.37 -6.78
C ARG A 87 6.31 -15.62 -5.33
N ALA A 88 5.23 -16.36 -5.07
CA ALA A 88 4.84 -16.73 -3.72
C ALA A 88 5.97 -17.43 -2.96
N GLY A 89 6.69 -18.34 -3.62
CA GLY A 89 7.88 -19.00 -3.06
C GLY A 89 9.01 -18.03 -2.71
N VAL A 90 9.29 -17.04 -3.58
CA VAL A 90 10.30 -16.00 -3.30
C VAL A 90 9.89 -15.12 -2.12
N HIS A 91 8.64 -14.64 -2.06
CA HIS A 91 8.16 -13.85 -0.93
C HIS A 91 8.18 -14.64 0.38
N SER A 92 7.83 -15.93 0.34
CA SER A 92 7.88 -16.83 1.50
C SER A 92 9.32 -17.03 1.97
N GLY A 93 10.26 -17.26 1.05
CA GLY A 93 11.69 -17.37 1.36
C GLY A 93 12.25 -16.08 1.96
N ARG A 94 11.91 -14.92 1.37
CA ARG A 94 12.29 -13.60 1.89
C ARG A 94 11.75 -13.39 3.31
N LEU A 95 10.46 -13.65 3.54
CA LEU A 95 9.84 -13.52 4.86
C LEU A 95 10.54 -14.40 5.90
N LEU A 96 10.81 -15.67 5.58
CA LEU A 96 11.47 -16.59 6.49
C LEU A 96 12.90 -16.17 6.82
N VAL A 97 13.71 -15.89 5.78
CA VAL A 97 15.12 -15.52 5.94
C VAL A 97 15.26 -14.16 6.63
N ASN A 98 14.50 -13.16 6.22
CA ASN A 98 14.57 -11.83 6.82
C ASN A 98 14.02 -11.82 8.25
N THR A 99 13.02 -12.65 8.57
CA THR A 99 12.52 -12.75 9.94
C THR A 99 13.49 -13.49 10.86
N THR A 100 14.15 -14.55 10.39
CA THR A 100 15.08 -15.37 11.19
C THR A 100 16.49 -14.77 11.25
N ALA A 101 17.17 -14.68 10.11
CA ALA A 101 18.54 -14.17 10.01
C ALA A 101 18.60 -12.63 9.97
N GLY A 102 17.54 -11.98 9.50
CA GLY A 102 17.46 -10.52 9.37
C GLY A 102 16.89 -9.79 10.57
N VAL A 103 16.79 -10.44 11.75
CA VAL A 103 16.24 -9.86 12.99
C VAL A 103 14.84 -9.27 12.76
N VAL A 104 13.86 -10.14 12.49
CA VAL A 104 12.46 -9.74 12.25
C VAL A 104 12.27 -8.84 11.01
N GLY A 105 13.22 -8.87 10.07
CA GLY A 105 13.17 -8.10 8.84
C GLY A 105 13.85 -6.73 8.89
N LEU A 106 14.52 -6.38 10.00
CA LEU A 106 15.35 -5.17 10.06
C LEU A 106 16.50 -5.19 9.05
N PHE A 107 16.95 -6.37 8.64
CA PHE A 107 17.97 -6.57 7.62
C PHE A 107 17.42 -7.41 6.46
N ASP A 108 17.55 -6.93 5.23
CA ASP A 108 17.13 -7.66 4.02
C ASP A 108 18.21 -8.66 3.58
N VAL A 109 18.41 -9.70 4.38
CA VAL A 109 19.42 -10.74 4.11
C VAL A 109 19.13 -11.48 2.80
N ALA A 110 17.86 -11.73 2.51
CA ALA A 110 17.44 -12.43 1.30
C ALA A 110 17.70 -11.62 0.02
N GLY A 111 17.47 -10.30 0.04
CA GLY A 111 17.81 -9.43 -1.09
C GLY A 111 19.31 -9.23 -1.25
N ASP A 112 20.01 -8.89 -0.16
CA ASP A 112 21.40 -8.46 -0.21
C ASP A 112 22.39 -9.60 -0.44
N TYR A 113 22.13 -10.79 0.12
CA TYR A 113 23.08 -11.93 0.06
C TYR A 113 22.61 -13.09 -0.82
N LEU A 114 21.30 -13.32 -0.94
CA LEU A 114 20.74 -14.41 -1.74
C LEU A 114 20.22 -13.94 -3.11
N HIS A 115 20.20 -12.61 -3.35
CA HIS A 115 19.70 -11.98 -4.57
C HIS A 115 18.26 -12.36 -4.92
N TRP A 116 17.44 -12.67 -3.90
CA TRP A 116 16.04 -13.01 -4.08
C TRP A 116 15.21 -11.74 -4.13
N THR A 117 14.95 -11.20 -5.32
CA THR A 117 14.11 -10.01 -5.50
C THR A 117 12.73 -10.38 -6.04
N ALA A 118 11.70 -9.73 -5.52
CA ALA A 118 10.33 -9.84 -6.03
C ALA A 118 9.65 -8.47 -5.88
N ALA A 119 8.83 -8.11 -6.86
CA ALA A 119 7.98 -6.92 -6.76
C ALA A 119 6.89 -7.18 -5.73
N PRO A 120 6.48 -6.17 -4.92
CA PRO A 120 5.29 -6.27 -4.07
C PRO A 120 4.07 -6.66 -4.89
N GLU A 121 3.12 -7.37 -4.28
CA GLU A 121 1.90 -7.83 -4.96
C GLU A 121 0.66 -7.36 -4.19
N THR A 122 -0.21 -6.62 -4.87
CA THR A 122 -1.39 -6.01 -4.27
C THR A 122 -2.69 -6.70 -4.70
N PHE A 123 -3.75 -6.53 -3.92
CA PHE A 123 -5.06 -7.07 -4.25
C PHE A 123 -5.68 -6.37 -5.46
N ASP A 124 -5.30 -5.11 -5.74
CA ASP A 124 -5.69 -4.42 -6.97
C ASP A 124 -5.18 -5.16 -8.23
N GLU A 125 -3.92 -5.56 -8.22
CA GLU A 125 -3.34 -6.39 -9.28
C GLU A 125 -4.02 -7.76 -9.34
N THR A 126 -4.33 -8.35 -8.19
CA THR A 126 -5.08 -9.61 -8.11
C THR A 126 -6.42 -9.47 -8.83
N LEU A 127 -7.23 -8.47 -8.51
CA LEU A 127 -8.50 -8.20 -9.20
C LEU A 127 -8.30 -7.95 -10.70
N GLY A 128 -7.18 -7.34 -11.09
CA GLY A 128 -6.78 -7.18 -12.50
C GLY A 128 -6.54 -8.51 -13.22
N VAL A 129 -5.86 -9.47 -12.58
CA VAL A 129 -5.66 -10.84 -13.13
C VAL A 129 -7.00 -11.54 -13.36
N TRP A 130 -7.96 -11.32 -12.46
CA TRP A 130 -9.33 -11.83 -12.59
C TRP A 130 -10.23 -11.00 -13.53
N ARG A 131 -9.64 -10.10 -14.32
CA ARG A 131 -10.31 -9.27 -15.34
C ARG A 131 -11.36 -8.30 -14.79
N LEU A 132 -11.27 -7.90 -13.52
CA LEU A 132 -12.07 -6.78 -13.05
C LEU A 132 -11.55 -5.47 -13.66
N PRO A 133 -12.42 -4.69 -14.32
CA PRO A 133 -12.04 -3.39 -14.84
C PRO A 133 -11.71 -2.42 -13.68
N PRO A 134 -10.80 -1.44 -13.91
CA PRO A 134 -10.41 -0.48 -12.88
C PRO A 134 -11.58 0.40 -12.37
N GLY A 135 -12.59 0.64 -13.22
CA GLY A 135 -13.74 1.47 -12.87
C GLY A 135 -13.44 2.97 -12.97
N THR A 136 -14.14 3.78 -12.18
CA THR A 136 -14.01 5.25 -12.21
C THR A 136 -12.68 5.67 -11.59
N TYR A 137 -11.98 6.58 -12.25
CA TYR A 137 -10.73 7.16 -11.77
C TYR A 137 -10.97 8.45 -10.98
N LEU A 138 -10.42 8.50 -9.77
CA LEU A 138 -10.57 9.58 -8.80
C LEU A 138 -9.23 9.91 -8.16
N ILE A 139 -8.88 11.19 -8.13
CA ILE A 139 -7.74 11.66 -7.34
C ILE A 139 -8.28 12.03 -5.97
N LEU A 140 -7.83 11.32 -4.94
CA LEU A 140 -8.22 11.55 -3.55
C LEU A 140 -7.25 12.54 -2.89
N PRO A 141 -7.76 13.44 -2.02
CA PRO A 141 -6.90 14.31 -1.24
C PRO A 141 -6.01 13.47 -0.32
N MET A 142 -4.72 13.83 -0.22
CA MET A 142 -3.64 13.17 0.53
C MET A 142 -3.23 11.78 0.03
N LEU A 143 -4.18 10.95 -0.43
CA LEU A 143 -3.94 9.57 -0.82
C LEU A 143 -3.39 9.44 -2.25
N GLY A 144 -3.77 10.34 -3.16
CA GLY A 144 -3.30 10.33 -4.54
C GLY A 144 -4.29 9.69 -5.51
N ASP A 145 -3.77 9.04 -6.54
CA ASP A 145 -4.54 8.56 -7.70
C ASP A 145 -5.11 7.18 -7.42
N PHE A 146 -6.44 7.04 -7.47
CA PHE A 146 -7.13 5.77 -7.24
C PHE A 146 -8.16 5.50 -8.32
N CYS A 147 -8.38 4.21 -8.62
CA CYS A 147 -9.61 3.78 -9.28
C CYS A 147 -10.49 3.01 -8.29
N THR A 148 -11.78 2.81 -8.63
CA THR A 148 -12.71 2.05 -7.78
C THR A 148 -12.14 0.68 -7.38
N ARG A 149 -11.50 -0.01 -8.31
CA ARG A 149 -10.83 -1.30 -8.06
C ARG A 149 -9.66 -1.16 -7.09
N SER A 150 -8.81 -0.15 -7.28
CA SER A 150 -7.67 0.11 -6.39
C SER A 150 -8.10 0.48 -4.97
N LEU A 151 -9.24 1.16 -4.80
CA LEU A 151 -9.77 1.50 -3.47
C LEU A 151 -10.22 0.24 -2.70
N VAL A 152 -10.88 -0.70 -3.39
CA VAL A 152 -11.24 -2.01 -2.85
C VAL A 152 -9.96 -2.81 -2.55
N GLY A 153 -9.02 -2.82 -3.51
CA GLY A 153 -7.67 -3.36 -3.38
C GLY A 153 -7.00 -2.94 -2.07
N TRP A 154 -6.83 -1.63 -1.91
CA TRP A 154 -6.22 -1.00 -0.76
C TRP A 154 -6.90 -1.34 0.57
N THR A 155 -8.24 -1.43 0.57
CA THR A 155 -8.99 -1.79 1.79
C THR A 155 -8.71 -3.24 2.20
N VAL A 156 -8.71 -4.17 1.24
CA VAL A 156 -8.41 -5.59 1.49
C VAL A 156 -6.95 -5.78 1.89
N ASP A 157 -6.03 -5.16 1.16
CA ASP A 157 -4.60 -5.18 1.46
C ASP A 157 -4.29 -4.61 2.85
N GLY A 158 -5.03 -3.57 3.27
CA GLY A 158 -4.98 -3.03 4.62
C GLY A 158 -5.30 -4.08 5.68
N VAL A 159 -6.39 -4.84 5.51
CA VAL A 159 -6.79 -5.91 6.44
C VAL A 159 -5.78 -7.06 6.48
N LEU A 160 -5.16 -7.37 5.34
CA LEU A 160 -4.13 -8.42 5.23
C LEU A 160 -2.79 -7.99 5.84
N ASN A 161 -2.55 -6.69 5.99
CA ASN A 161 -1.33 -6.20 6.62
C ASN A 161 -1.42 -6.35 8.15
N PRO A 162 -0.49 -7.08 8.81
CA PRO A 162 -0.48 -7.26 10.26
C PRO A 162 -0.45 -5.94 11.05
N LEU A 163 0.09 -4.86 10.48
CA LEU A 163 0.14 -3.54 11.11
C LEU A 163 -1.25 -2.92 11.30
N SER A 164 -2.24 -3.28 10.50
CA SER A 164 -3.60 -2.75 10.63
C SER A 164 -4.30 -3.24 11.91
N TRP A 165 -3.79 -4.30 12.54
CA TRP A 165 -4.36 -4.88 13.75
C TRP A 165 -3.73 -4.30 15.02
N VAL A 166 -2.64 -3.53 14.90
CA VAL A 166 -2.02 -2.81 16.00
C VAL A 166 -2.83 -1.53 16.27
N PRO A 167 -3.28 -1.27 17.53
CA PRO A 167 -3.98 -0.04 17.86
C PRO A 167 -3.08 1.19 17.63
N GLY A 168 -3.43 2.03 16.66
CA GLY A 168 -2.69 3.23 16.30
C GLY A 168 -3.45 4.04 15.24
N PRO A 169 -2.93 5.21 14.81
CA PRO A 169 -3.44 5.83 13.58
C PRO A 169 -3.34 4.80 12.45
N PRO A 170 -4.32 4.72 11.54
CA PRO A 170 -4.26 3.79 10.41
C PRO A 170 -2.96 4.05 9.66
N VAL A 171 -1.97 3.19 9.85
CA VAL A 171 -0.76 3.18 9.05
C VAL A 171 -1.26 2.70 7.71
N ALA A 172 -1.47 3.64 6.80
CA ALA A 172 -1.88 3.37 5.44
C ALA A 172 -0.98 2.24 4.94
N ALA A 173 -1.59 1.11 4.58
CA ALA A 173 -0.91 0.04 3.86
C ALA A 173 -0.04 0.72 2.80
N THR A 174 1.26 0.52 2.93
CA THR A 174 2.35 1.09 2.15
C THR A 174 1.86 1.69 0.82
N ALA A 175 1.66 3.01 0.81
CA ALA A 175 1.37 3.77 -0.40
C ALA A 175 2.47 3.64 -1.47
N GLY A 176 3.60 3.00 -1.14
CA GLY A 176 4.66 2.66 -2.09
C GLY A 176 4.30 1.60 -3.14
N GLY A 177 3.09 1.02 -3.11
CA GLY A 177 2.56 0.18 -4.20
C GLY A 177 1.58 0.89 -5.13
N TYR A 178 1.16 2.12 -4.83
CA TYR A 178 0.11 2.84 -5.57
C TYR A 178 0.57 4.20 -6.13
N LEU A 179 1.88 4.47 -6.10
CA LEU A 179 2.56 5.62 -6.72
C LEU A 179 3.74 5.10 -7.55
#